data_AF-A0A816MUP5-F1
#
_entry.id   AF-A0A816MUP5-F1
#
_cell.length_a   1.000
_cell.length_b   1.000
_cell.length_c   1.000
_cell.angle_alpha   90.00
_cell.angle_beta   90.00
_cell.angle_gamma   90.00
#
_symmetry.space_group_name_H-M   'P 1'
#
loop_
_entity.id
_entity.type
_entity.pdbx_description
1 polymer ?
#
loop_
_entity_poly.entity_id
_entity_poly.type
_entity_poly.pdbx_seq_one_letter_code
_entity_poly.pdbx_strand_id
1 'polypeptide(L)'
;MRVKECICLTLFIFIFFIVVIYIFGRSDSKVEMGSILSSSDASSSSSSDLSVADHIQQLIKKYPVVVFSKSYCPYSSKAKSILAKYDLDKNYHVLELDQLSLKADEYQNELGKLTGAQTVPRVFINGKCIGGGDDTVALEKRGDLERLLKEAKAIANN
;
A
#
# COMPACT_ATOMS: atom_id res chain seq x y z
N MET A 1 27.78 8.98 54.46
CA MET A 1 28.08 9.36 53.05
C MET A 1 27.60 8.24 52.12
N ARG A 2 26.35 8.27 51.62
CA ARG A 2 25.86 7.43 50.50
C ARG A 2 24.36 7.68 50.17
N VAL A 3 23.96 8.94 50.00
CA VAL A 3 22.58 9.29 49.58
C VAL A 3 22.50 10.35 48.48
N LYS A 4 23.63 10.86 47.98
CA LYS A 4 23.65 11.91 46.96
C LYS A 4 23.64 11.39 45.51
N GLU A 5 23.77 10.08 45.29
CA GLU A 5 23.86 9.50 43.93
C GLU A 5 22.55 8.89 43.41
N CYS A 6 21.55 8.59 44.27
CA CYS A 6 20.28 7.99 43.81
C CYS A 6 19.29 8.99 43.19
N ILE A 7 19.41 10.29 43.46
CA ILE A 7 18.46 11.31 42.98
C ILE A 7 18.75 11.69 41.51
N CYS A 8 19.99 11.52 41.05
CA CYS A 8 20.38 11.91 39.70
C CYS A 8 19.84 10.96 38.62
N LEU A 9 19.76 9.66 38.91
CA LEU A 9 19.36 8.65 37.91
C LEU A 9 17.85 8.61 37.67
N THR A 10 17.03 8.89 38.68
CA THR A 10 15.56 8.96 38.54
C THR A 10 15.10 10.24 37.86
N LEU A 11 15.79 11.37 38.07
CA LEU A 11 15.49 12.63 37.37
C LEU A 11 15.82 12.54 35.87
N PHE A 12 16.89 11.83 35.51
CA PHE A 12 17.30 11.64 34.11
C PHE A 12 16.30 10.79 33.32
N ILE A 13 15.76 9.73 33.93
CA ILE A 13 14.75 8.87 33.30
C ILE A 13 13.41 9.61 33.11
N PHE A 14 13.03 10.47 34.06
CA PHE A 14 11.79 11.25 33.97
C PHE A 14 11.88 12.35 32.90
N ILE A 15 13.03 13.03 32.79
CA ILE A 15 13.26 14.03 31.73
C ILE A 15 13.32 13.35 30.36
N PHE A 16 13.92 12.17 30.25
CA PHE A 16 13.94 11.41 28.99
C PHE A 16 12.53 10.96 28.57
N PHE A 17 11.69 10.50 29.51
CA PHE A 17 10.30 10.16 29.23
C PHE A 17 9.47 11.38 28.81
N ILE A 18 9.63 12.54 29.45
CA ILE A 18 8.93 13.78 29.08
C ILE A 18 9.36 14.26 27.69
N VAL A 19 10.66 14.18 27.35
CA VAL A 19 11.16 14.56 26.02
C VAL A 19 10.70 13.57 24.94
N VAL A 20 10.64 12.27 25.22
CA VAL A 20 10.08 11.26 24.29
C VAL A 20 8.58 11.50 24.08
N ILE A 21 7.82 11.85 25.11
CA ILE A 21 6.40 12.21 24.96
C ILE A 21 6.23 13.52 24.17
N TYR A 22 7.11 14.52 24.36
CA TYR A 22 7.02 15.80 23.64
C TYR A 22 7.47 15.70 22.18
N ILE A 23 8.42 14.81 21.85
CA ILE A 23 8.87 14.56 20.47
C ILE A 23 7.90 13.64 19.73
N PHE A 24 7.30 12.64 20.39
CA PHE A 24 6.31 11.74 19.77
C PHE A 24 4.89 12.30 19.77
N GLY A 25 4.62 13.35 20.55
CA GLY A 25 3.31 13.95 20.77
C GLY A 25 3.06 15.29 20.07
N ARG A 26 3.78 15.61 18.99
CA ARG A 26 3.52 16.84 18.23
C ARG A 26 3.38 16.60 16.72
N SER A 27 2.16 16.36 16.30
CA SER A 27 1.67 16.85 15.02
C SER A 27 0.37 17.61 15.26
N ASP A 28 0.52 18.92 15.33
CA ASP A 28 -0.54 19.91 15.30
C ASP A 28 -1.29 19.80 13.96
N SER A 29 -2.44 19.15 13.94
CA SER A 29 -3.46 19.35 12.90
C SER A 29 -4.35 20.52 13.31
N LYS A 30 -4.03 21.71 12.80
CA LYS A 30 -4.97 22.83 12.75
C LYS A 30 -5.92 22.57 11.58
N VAL A 31 -7.05 21.88 11.82
CA VAL A 31 -8.16 21.80 10.86
C VAL A 31 -9.20 22.84 11.29
N GLU A 32 -9.26 23.90 10.50
CA GLU A 32 -10.29 24.91 10.57
C GLU A 32 -11.62 24.34 10.06
N MET A 33 -12.69 24.82 10.69
CA MET A 33 -14.01 24.22 10.74
C MET A 33 -14.74 24.28 9.39
N GLY A 34 -15.31 23.16 8.93
CA GLY A 34 -16.02 23.10 7.66
C GLY A 34 -16.79 21.80 7.40
N SER A 35 -17.84 21.56 8.21
CA SER A 35 -19.07 20.82 7.88
C SER A 35 -19.06 19.33 7.47
N ILE A 36 -19.88 18.60 8.22
CA ILE A 36 -20.58 17.33 7.94
C ILE A 36 -19.80 16.02 8.21
N LEU A 37 -20.00 15.57 9.46
CA LEU A 37 -20.10 14.19 9.96
C LEU A 37 -20.01 13.06 8.92
N SER A 38 -18.97 12.24 9.03
CA SER A 38 -19.13 10.80 9.24
C SER A 38 -17.87 10.22 9.87
N SER A 39 -17.92 10.08 11.19
CA SER A 39 -16.95 9.35 12.00
C SER A 39 -17.18 7.85 11.81
N SER A 40 -16.11 7.06 11.62
CA SER A 40 -15.92 5.72 12.21
C SER A 40 -14.58 5.13 11.77
N ASP A 41 -13.53 5.41 12.54
CA ASP A 41 -12.38 4.52 12.66
C ASP A 41 -12.74 3.40 13.65
N ALA A 42 -12.90 2.17 13.17
CA ALA A 42 -12.83 0.94 13.97
C ALA A 42 -12.60 -0.27 13.06
N SER A 43 -11.34 -0.69 13.02
CA SER A 43 -10.88 -1.95 12.44
C SER A 43 -11.52 -3.13 13.17
N SER A 44 -12.58 -3.70 12.59
CA SER A 44 -12.90 -5.14 12.72
C SER A 44 -13.86 -5.56 11.62
N SER A 45 -13.47 -6.64 10.95
CA SER A 45 -14.02 -7.27 9.77
C SER A 45 -15.51 -7.61 9.84
N SER A 46 -16.29 -6.99 8.94
CA SER A 46 -17.42 -7.61 8.27
C SER A 46 -17.22 -7.47 6.76
N SER A 47 -16.80 -8.56 6.13
CA SER A 47 -16.40 -8.64 4.72
C SER A 47 -17.59 -8.75 3.74
N SER A 48 -18.82 -8.49 4.18
CA SER A 48 -20.01 -8.74 3.35
C SER A 48 -20.45 -7.56 2.48
N ASP A 49 -20.13 -6.31 2.81
CA ASP A 49 -20.72 -5.14 2.11
C ASP A 49 -19.73 -4.05 1.66
N LEU A 50 -18.45 -4.40 1.45
CA LEU A 50 -17.53 -3.46 0.77
C LEU A 50 -17.82 -3.44 -0.74
N SER A 51 -17.97 -2.23 -1.29
CA SER A 51 -18.07 -2.06 -2.73
C SER A 51 -16.77 -2.52 -3.42
N VAL A 52 -16.87 -2.93 -4.68
CA VAL A 52 -15.69 -3.34 -5.46
C VAL A 52 -14.67 -2.19 -5.60
N ALA A 53 -15.16 -0.96 -5.79
CA ALA A 53 -14.33 0.23 -5.84
C ALA A 53 -13.54 0.44 -4.55
N ASP A 54 -14.21 0.32 -3.38
CA ASP A 54 -13.55 0.47 -2.09
C ASP A 54 -12.51 -0.63 -1.86
N HIS A 55 -12.82 -1.87 -2.23
CA HIS A 55 -11.87 -2.97 -2.09
C HIS A 55 -10.63 -2.75 -2.99
N ILE A 56 -10.80 -2.29 -4.23
CA ILE A 56 -9.68 -1.92 -5.11
C ILE A 56 -8.81 -0.84 -4.44
N GLN A 57 -9.42 0.23 -3.94
CA GLN A 57 -8.70 1.32 -3.27
C GLN A 57 -7.98 0.84 -2.00
N GLN A 58 -8.62 -0.02 -1.21
CA GLN A 58 -8.01 -0.61 -0.02
C GLN A 58 -6.77 -1.42 -0.37
N LEU A 59 -6.82 -2.28 -1.39
CA LEU A 59 -5.65 -3.06 -1.82
C LEU A 59 -4.52 -2.14 -2.30
N ILE A 60 -4.84 -1.18 -3.17
CA ILE A 60 -3.87 -0.22 -3.73
C ILE A 60 -3.20 0.61 -2.62
N LYS A 61 -3.94 0.98 -1.56
CA LYS A 61 -3.41 1.73 -0.42
C LYS A 61 -2.61 0.85 0.54
N LYS A 62 -3.01 -0.42 0.71
CA LYS A 62 -2.42 -1.36 1.67
C LYS A 62 -1.08 -1.90 1.22
N TYR A 63 -0.90 -2.16 -0.08
CA TYR A 63 0.30 -2.78 -0.62
C TYR A 63 1.02 -1.83 -1.58
N PRO A 64 2.36 -1.68 -1.44
CA PRO A 64 3.16 -0.91 -2.39
C PRO A 64 3.05 -1.39 -3.84
N VAL A 65 2.87 -2.69 -4.06
CA VAL A 65 2.69 -3.29 -5.38
C VAL A 65 1.44 -4.18 -5.39
N VAL A 66 0.50 -3.88 -6.30
CA VAL A 66 -0.72 -4.68 -6.48
C VAL A 66 -0.87 -5.08 -7.94
N VAL A 67 -1.23 -6.34 -8.17
CA VAL A 67 -1.55 -6.84 -9.51
C VAL A 67 -2.96 -7.42 -9.52
N PHE A 68 -3.84 -6.78 -10.27
CA PHE A 68 -5.13 -7.36 -10.64
C PHE A 68 -4.89 -8.26 -11.87
N SER A 69 -5.14 -9.56 -11.70
CA SER A 69 -4.69 -10.63 -12.60
C SER A 69 -5.84 -11.55 -12.99
N LYS A 70 -5.60 -12.40 -14.00
CA LYS A 70 -6.34 -13.65 -14.17
C LYS A 70 -5.37 -14.81 -14.31
N SER A 71 -5.67 -15.94 -13.68
CA SER A 71 -4.76 -17.10 -13.57
C SER A 71 -4.38 -17.67 -14.94
N TYR A 72 -5.32 -17.66 -15.89
CA TYR A 72 -5.12 -18.19 -17.25
C TYR A 72 -4.56 -17.18 -18.26
N CYS A 73 -4.35 -15.91 -17.88
CA CYS A 73 -3.93 -14.88 -18.81
C CYS A 73 -2.39 -14.88 -19.01
N PRO A 74 -1.89 -14.99 -20.26
CA PRO A 74 -0.44 -14.98 -20.52
C PRO A 74 0.21 -13.64 -20.20
N TYR A 75 -0.48 -12.51 -20.43
CA TYR A 75 0.03 -11.18 -20.07
C TYR A 75 0.14 -10.98 -18.55
N SER A 76 -0.80 -11.55 -17.79
CA SER A 76 -0.75 -11.54 -16.33
C SER A 76 0.42 -12.36 -15.81
N SER A 77 0.64 -13.55 -16.37
CA SER A 77 1.80 -14.39 -16.06
C SER A 77 3.11 -13.65 -16.36
N LYS A 78 3.20 -12.97 -17.51
CA LYS A 78 4.36 -12.14 -17.89
C LYS A 78 4.64 -11.05 -16.87
N ALA A 79 3.63 -10.28 -16.44
CA ALA A 79 3.80 -9.25 -15.41
C ALA A 79 4.30 -9.84 -14.08
N LYS A 80 3.68 -10.93 -13.63
CA LYS A 80 4.06 -11.64 -12.39
C LYS A 80 5.50 -12.15 -12.46
N SER A 81 5.93 -12.73 -13.59
CA SER A 81 7.31 -13.22 -13.77
C SER A 81 8.35 -12.10 -13.76
N ILE A 82 8.04 -10.91 -14.29
CA ILE A 82 8.95 -9.76 -14.20
C ILE A 82 9.06 -9.29 -12.74
N LEU A 83 7.93 -9.13 -12.05
CA LEU A 83 7.92 -8.68 -10.65
C LEU A 83 8.58 -9.70 -9.71
N ALA A 84 8.49 -11.00 -10.00
CA ALA A 84 9.13 -12.07 -9.23
C ALA A 84 10.67 -12.06 -9.27
N LYS A 85 11.29 -11.26 -10.15
CA LYS A 85 12.75 -11.04 -10.13
C LYS A 85 13.19 -10.16 -8.97
N TYR A 86 12.26 -9.45 -8.35
CA TYR A 86 12.50 -8.51 -7.27
C TYR A 86 12.10 -9.10 -5.93
N ASP A 87 12.82 -8.71 -4.88
CA ASP A 87 12.53 -9.12 -3.52
C ASP A 87 11.41 -8.26 -2.91
N LEU A 88 10.16 -8.60 -3.23
CA LEU A 88 8.99 -7.80 -2.87
C LEU A 88 8.32 -8.24 -1.56
N ASP A 89 8.58 -9.44 -1.06
CA ASP A 89 8.04 -9.99 0.20
C ASP A 89 6.56 -9.59 0.46
N LYS A 90 6.31 -8.92 1.61
CA LYS A 90 5.01 -8.45 2.09
C LYS A 90 4.47 -7.22 1.35
N ASN A 91 5.27 -6.63 0.46
CA ASN A 91 4.91 -5.42 -0.29
C ASN A 91 4.14 -5.73 -1.57
N TYR A 92 4.00 -7.02 -1.92
CA TYR A 92 3.36 -7.48 -3.13
C TYR A 92 2.05 -8.20 -2.86
N HIS A 93 1.00 -7.85 -3.63
CA HIS A 93 -0.28 -8.53 -3.58
C HIS A 93 -0.83 -8.80 -4.99
N VAL A 94 -1.40 -9.99 -5.17
CA VAL A 94 -2.05 -10.39 -6.42
C VAL A 94 -3.51 -10.73 -6.10
N LEU A 95 -4.43 -10.12 -6.84
CA LEU A 95 -5.84 -10.47 -6.83
C LEU A 95 -6.20 -11.14 -8.16
N GLU A 96 -6.49 -12.44 -8.12
CA GLU A 96 -6.92 -13.22 -9.29
C GLU A 96 -8.44 -13.06 -9.48
N LEU A 97 -8.83 -12.24 -10.46
CA LEU A 97 -10.22 -11.89 -10.69
C LEU A 97 -11.07 -13.09 -11.14
N ASP A 98 -10.48 -14.05 -11.83
CA ASP A 98 -11.14 -15.29 -12.26
C ASP A 98 -11.53 -16.22 -11.11
N GLN A 99 -10.95 -16.02 -9.93
CA GLN A 99 -11.30 -16.75 -8.71
C GLN A 99 -12.42 -16.06 -7.92
N LEU A 100 -12.81 -14.85 -8.32
CA LEU A 100 -13.91 -14.08 -7.75
C LEU A 100 -15.20 -14.41 -8.53
N SER A 101 -15.83 -15.51 -8.13
CA SER A 101 -16.96 -16.18 -8.80
C SER A 101 -17.94 -15.28 -9.57
N LEU A 102 -18.40 -14.16 -9.00
CA LEU A 102 -19.43 -13.30 -9.62
C LEU A 102 -19.02 -11.82 -9.80
N LYS A 103 -17.86 -11.40 -9.29
CA LYS A 103 -17.48 -9.98 -9.24
C LYS A 103 -16.43 -9.57 -10.27
N ALA A 104 -15.85 -10.52 -11.02
CA ALA A 104 -14.75 -10.25 -11.95
C ALA A 104 -15.02 -9.07 -12.91
N ASP A 105 -16.23 -9.01 -13.47
CA ASP A 105 -16.63 -7.95 -14.41
C ASP A 105 -16.76 -6.59 -13.71
N GLU A 106 -17.26 -6.55 -12.48
CA GLU A 106 -17.33 -5.33 -11.67
C GLU A 106 -15.92 -4.79 -11.40
N TYR A 107 -14.96 -5.66 -11.06
CA TYR A 107 -13.55 -5.26 -10.89
C TYR A 107 -12.97 -4.68 -12.16
N GLN A 108 -13.18 -5.35 -13.29
CA GLN A 108 -12.67 -4.86 -14.58
C GLN A 108 -13.31 -3.52 -14.94
N ASN A 109 -14.59 -3.31 -14.66
CA ASN A 109 -15.26 -2.04 -14.87
C ASN A 109 -14.66 -0.91 -14.01
N GLU A 110 -14.50 -1.13 -12.71
CA GLU A 110 -13.90 -0.15 -11.81
C GLU A 110 -12.44 0.14 -12.15
N LEU A 111 -11.66 -0.89 -12.50
CA LEU A 111 -10.30 -0.73 -13.01
C LEU A 111 -10.27 0.08 -14.33
N GLY A 112 -11.28 -0.10 -15.18
CA GLY A 112 -11.47 0.71 -16.39
C GLY A 112 -11.66 2.19 -16.08
N LYS A 113 -12.51 2.51 -15.10
CA LYS A 113 -12.73 3.90 -14.65
C LYS A 113 -11.46 4.53 -14.06
N LEU A 114 -10.69 3.75 -13.29
CA LEU A 114 -9.48 4.23 -12.62
C LEU A 114 -8.26 4.36 -13.55
N THR A 115 -8.14 3.48 -14.55
CA THR A 115 -6.91 3.33 -15.34
C THR A 115 -7.08 3.59 -16.82
N GLY A 116 -8.32 3.77 -17.29
CA GLY A 116 -8.67 3.89 -18.71
C GLY A 116 -8.74 2.55 -19.45
N ALA A 117 -8.46 1.41 -18.81
CA ALA A 117 -8.49 0.10 -19.45
C ALA A 117 -9.07 -0.98 -18.50
N GLN A 118 -9.98 -1.80 -19.03
CA GLN A 118 -10.60 -2.90 -18.28
C GLN A 118 -9.79 -4.21 -18.35
N THR A 119 -8.70 -4.25 -19.12
CA THR A 119 -7.92 -5.46 -19.40
C THR A 119 -6.99 -5.85 -18.25
N VAL A 120 -6.88 -7.14 -17.97
CA VAL A 120 -5.85 -7.69 -17.08
C VAL A 120 -4.55 -8.00 -17.84
N PRO A 121 -3.38 -7.91 -17.18
CA PRO A 121 -3.20 -7.42 -15.82
C PRO A 121 -3.36 -5.90 -15.76
N ARG A 122 -3.72 -5.38 -14.58
CA ARG A 122 -3.49 -3.98 -14.17
C ARG A 122 -2.51 -3.99 -13.01
N VAL A 123 -1.36 -3.36 -13.20
CA VAL A 123 -0.28 -3.30 -12.21
C VAL A 123 -0.24 -1.91 -11.59
N PHE A 124 -0.27 -1.85 -10.26
CA PHE A 124 -0.14 -0.63 -9.49
C PHE A 124 1.15 -0.66 -8.68
N ILE A 125 1.87 0.46 -8.67
CA ILE A 125 3.04 0.70 -7.82
C ILE A 125 2.83 2.05 -7.13
N ASN A 126 2.94 2.06 -5.80
CA ASN A 126 2.74 3.24 -4.96
C ASN A 126 1.44 4.01 -5.29
N GLY A 127 0.32 3.30 -5.36
CA GLY A 127 -0.96 3.93 -5.68
C GLY A 127 -1.24 4.21 -7.16
N LYS A 128 -0.22 4.16 -8.02
CA LYS A 128 -0.32 4.55 -9.43
C LYS A 128 -0.35 3.35 -10.36
N CYS A 129 -1.30 3.34 -11.29
CA CYS A 129 -1.31 2.34 -12.36
C CYS A 129 -0.14 2.59 -13.33
N ILE A 130 0.69 1.57 -13.53
CA ILE A 130 1.80 1.60 -14.50
C ILE A 130 1.43 0.95 -15.84
N GLY A 131 0.25 0.34 -15.93
CA GLY A 131 -0.26 -0.31 -17.14
C GLY A 131 -0.45 -1.82 -16.98
N GLY A 132 -0.20 -2.55 -18.07
CA GLY A 132 -0.37 -3.99 -18.20
C GLY A 132 0.95 -4.77 -18.25
N GLY A 133 0.87 -5.99 -18.79
CA GLY A 133 2.03 -6.88 -18.83
C GLY A 133 3.13 -6.38 -19.76
N ASP A 134 2.76 -5.84 -20.93
CA ASP A 134 3.73 -5.28 -21.87
C ASP A 134 4.34 -3.97 -21.35
N ASP A 135 3.53 -3.11 -20.71
CA ASP A 135 4.04 -1.90 -20.06
C ASP A 135 5.04 -2.25 -18.94
N THR A 136 4.73 -3.26 -18.12
CA THR A 136 5.62 -3.77 -17.06
C THR A 136 6.94 -4.26 -17.64
N VAL A 137 6.91 -4.97 -18.76
CA VAL A 137 8.12 -5.47 -19.44
C VAL A 137 8.91 -4.33 -20.06
N ALA A 138 8.24 -3.32 -20.61
CA ALA A 138 8.90 -2.13 -21.13
C ALA A 138 9.55 -1.31 -20.00
N LEU A 139 8.89 -1.21 -18.84
CA LEU A 139 9.40 -0.61 -17.60
C LEU A 139 10.70 -1.29 -17.14
N GLU A 140 10.70 -2.62 -17.12
CA GLU A 140 11.85 -3.46 -16.76
C GLU A 140 13.03 -3.19 -17.71
N LYS A 141 12.79 -3.29 -19.03
CA LYS A 141 13.85 -3.15 -20.05
C LYS A 141 14.54 -1.80 -20.03
N ARG A 142 13.84 -0.74 -19.62
CA ARG A 142 14.39 0.61 -19.53
C ARG A 142 14.96 0.95 -18.14
N GLY A 143 14.94 0.01 -17.19
CA GLY A 143 15.44 0.20 -15.82
C GLY A 143 14.54 1.04 -14.91
N ASP A 144 13.41 1.55 -15.41
CA ASP A 144 12.49 2.37 -14.63
C ASP A 144 11.71 1.55 -13.60
N LEU A 145 11.51 0.25 -13.82
CA LEU A 145 10.76 -0.59 -12.89
C LEU A 145 11.42 -0.62 -11.51
N GLU A 146 12.72 -0.89 -11.46
CA GLU A 146 13.50 -0.91 -10.22
C GLU A 146 13.43 0.44 -9.50
N ARG A 147 13.55 1.55 -10.25
CA ARG A 147 13.42 2.90 -9.71
C ARG A 147 12.06 3.12 -9.05
N LEU A 148 10.97 2.76 -9.73
CA LEU A 148 9.62 2.89 -9.17
C LEU A 148 9.42 2.02 -7.92
N LEU A 149 9.97 0.80 -7.91
CA LEU A 149 9.90 -0.09 -6.74
C LEU A 149 10.68 0.47 -5.54
N LYS A 150 11.85 1.08 -5.77
CA LYS A 150 12.64 1.78 -4.75
C LYS A 150 11.91 3.01 -4.21
N GLU A 151 11.34 3.84 -5.09
CA GLU A 151 10.52 5.00 -4.72
C GLU A 151 9.30 4.58 -3.86
N ALA A 152 8.69 3.43 -4.20
CA ALA A 152 7.59 2.83 -3.44
C ALA A 152 8.00 2.18 -2.11
N LYS A 153 9.31 2.11 -1.82
CA LYS A 153 9.88 1.33 -0.71
C LYS A 153 9.47 -0.15 -0.74
N ALA A 154 9.21 -0.67 -1.95
CA ALA A 154 8.85 -2.06 -2.17
C ALA A 154 10.06 -2.98 -2.15
N ILE A 155 11.25 -2.44 -2.51
CA ILE A 155 12.55 -3.11 -2.46
C ILE A 155 13.59 -2.22 -1.78
N ALA A 156 14.73 -2.78 -1.38
CA ALA A 156 15.82 -2.05 -0.74
C ALA A 156 16.51 -1.05 -1.69
N ASN A 157 16.92 0.10 -1.14
CA ASN A 157 17.84 1.03 -1.79
C ASN A 157 19.27 0.55 -1.54
N ASN A 158 19.80 -0.23 -2.46
CA ASN A 158 21.23 -0.57 -2.50
C ASN A 158 22.04 0.56 -3.12
#